data_AF-A0A349DFE5-F1
#
_entry.id   AF-A0A349DFE5-F1
#
_cell.length_a   1.000
_cell.length_b   1.000
_cell.length_c   1.000
_cell.angle_alpha   90.00
_cell.angle_beta   90.00
_cell.angle_gamma   90.00
#
_symmetry.space_group_name_H-M   'P 1'
#
loop_
_entity.id
_entity.type
_entity.pdbx_description
1 polymer ?
#
loop_
_entity_poly.entity_id
_entity_poly.type
_entity_poly.pdbx_seq_one_letter_code
_entity_poly.pdbx_strand_id
1 'polypeptide(L)'
;MEIVINNLPIILYGVSLFTPIFFGSLVFGFQALFIGWMGLFSSIYFALPWIANLTFLTSFYLPQHFFKLKIALCLLSIVFGFFALGIKKIPIDEGGGYDEVSVGIGYIIWMTSFIISFIFYLIPGPNFKTNITS
;
A
#
# COMPACT_ATOMS: atom_id res chain seq x y z
N MET A 1 2.85 8.50 -25.77
CA MET A 1 3.39 8.61 -24.40
C MET A 1 3.23 7.25 -23.76
N GLU A 2 4.23 6.38 -23.89
CA GLU A 2 4.13 4.98 -23.44
C GLU A 2 4.22 4.92 -21.92
N ILE A 3 3.05 4.93 -21.28
CA ILE A 3 2.88 4.46 -19.91
C ILE A 3 2.99 2.93 -19.96
N VAL A 4 4.20 2.40 -20.16
CA VAL A 4 4.50 1.01 -19.80
C VAL A 4 4.99 1.01 -18.35
N ILE A 5 4.16 1.57 -17.46
CA ILE A 5 4.25 1.23 -16.04
C ILE A 5 3.63 -0.15 -15.98
N ASN A 6 4.45 -1.18 -15.77
CA ASN A 6 3.99 -2.54 -15.62
C ASN A 6 2.84 -2.55 -14.58
N ASN A 7 1.60 -2.81 -15.00
CA ASN A 7 0.40 -2.68 -14.18
C ASN A 7 0.30 -3.73 -13.07
N LEU A 8 1.28 -4.64 -12.97
CA LEU A 8 1.31 -5.69 -11.96
C LEU A 8 1.13 -5.17 -10.51
N PRO A 9 1.78 -4.08 -10.04
CA PRO A 9 1.58 -3.56 -8.69
C PRO A 9 0.14 -3.14 -8.44
N ILE A 10 -0.48 -2.41 -9.38
CA ILE A 10 -1.86 -1.94 -9.20
C ILE A 10 -2.85 -3.11 -9.26
N ILE A 11 -2.58 -4.14 -10.05
CA ILE A 11 -3.37 -5.37 -10.09
C ILE A 11 -3.27 -6.11 -8.75
N LEU A 12 -2.06 -6.29 -8.21
CA LEU A 12 -1.85 -6.93 -6.91
C LEU A 12 -2.52 -6.14 -5.78
N TYR A 13 -2.41 -4.81 -5.81
CA TYR A 13 -3.15 -3.94 -4.90
C TYR A 13 -4.66 -4.20 -5.01
N GLY A 14 -5.21 -4.22 -6.23
CA GLY A 14 -6.61 -4.56 -6.47
C GLY A 14 -7.02 -5.93 -5.93
N VAL A 15 -6.21 -6.97 -6.15
CA VAL A 15 -6.45 -8.32 -5.59
C VAL A 15 -6.46 -8.30 -4.06
N SER A 16 -5.55 -7.54 -3.44
CA SER A 16 -5.48 -7.43 -1.98
C SER A 16 -6.76 -6.84 -1.37
N LEU A 17 -7.47 -5.97 -2.10
CA LEU A 17 -8.73 -5.39 -1.63
C LEU A 17 -9.83 -6.43 -1.46
N PHE A 18 -9.85 -7.48 -2.28
CA PHE A 18 -10.85 -8.55 -2.22
C PHE A 18 -10.36 -9.80 -1.47
N THR A 19 -9.21 -9.69 -0.80
CA THR A 19 -8.61 -10.79 -0.05
C THR A 19 -8.73 -10.51 1.45
N PRO A 20 -8.97 -11.52 2.31
CA PRO A 20 -8.96 -11.35 3.76
C PRO A 20 -7.61 -10.76 4.23
N ILE A 21 -7.66 -9.56 4.82
CA ILE A 21 -6.48 -8.80 5.22
C ILE A 21 -5.99 -9.21 6.61
N PHE A 22 -6.86 -9.79 7.42
CA PHE A 22 -6.59 -10.27 8.78
C PHE A 22 -6.99 -11.74 8.92
N PHE A 23 -6.21 -12.51 9.65
CA PHE A 23 -6.65 -13.76 10.26
C PHE A 23 -7.36 -13.46 11.58
N GLY A 24 -8.39 -14.23 11.92
CA GLY A 24 -9.22 -13.99 13.11
C GLY A 24 -10.50 -13.19 12.84
N SER A 25 -10.60 -12.56 11.67
CA SER A 25 -11.83 -11.88 11.22
C SER A 25 -11.95 -11.94 9.70
N LEU A 26 -13.19 -11.99 9.17
CA LEU A 26 -13.44 -12.02 7.71
C LEU A 26 -13.44 -10.61 7.09
N VAL A 27 -12.51 -9.76 7.53
CA VAL A 27 -12.35 -8.40 7.00
C VAL A 27 -11.52 -8.44 5.73
N PHE A 28 -12.11 -7.99 4.64
CA PHE A 28 -11.45 -7.85 3.35
C PHE A 28 -10.69 -6.52 3.27
N GLY A 29 -9.68 -6.43 2.39
CA GLY A 29 -8.86 -5.22 2.25
C GLY A 29 -9.67 -3.94 1.98
N PHE A 30 -10.72 -4.00 1.16
CA PHE A 30 -11.58 -2.82 0.93
C PHE A 30 -12.32 -2.37 2.19
N GLN A 31 -12.77 -3.32 3.03
CA GLN A 31 -13.42 -3.00 4.32
C GLN A 31 -12.40 -2.39 5.28
N ALA A 32 -11.16 -2.89 5.29
CA ALA A 32 -10.10 -2.31 6.10
C ALA A 32 -9.72 -0.88 5.69
N LEU A 33 -9.93 -0.46 4.43
CA LEU A 33 -9.83 0.95 4.05
C LEU A 33 -10.91 1.81 4.74
N PHE A 34 -12.14 1.29 4.85
CA PHE A 34 -13.24 1.94 5.56
C PHE A 34 -13.06 1.92 7.08
N ILE A 35 -12.47 0.87 7.65
CA ILE A 35 -12.18 0.83 9.10
C ILE A 35 -10.98 1.73 9.41
N GLY A 36 -9.95 1.71 8.56
CA GLY A 36 -8.70 2.43 8.76
C GLY A 36 -8.86 3.95 8.77
N TRP A 37 -9.76 4.53 7.97
CA TRP A 37 -9.98 6.00 8.01
C TRP A 37 -10.61 6.44 9.34
N MET A 38 -11.52 5.64 9.90
CA MET A 38 -12.08 5.89 11.23
C MET A 38 -11.00 5.77 12.33
N GLY A 39 -10.04 4.87 12.12
CA GLY A 39 -8.89 4.66 13.01
C GLY A 39 -7.77 5.71 12.90
N LEU A 40 -7.85 6.68 11.99
CA LEU A 40 -6.80 7.69 11.80
C LEU A 40 -6.47 8.47 13.07
N PHE A 41 -7.48 8.69 13.92
CA PHE A 41 -7.34 9.45 15.17
C PHE A 41 -7.23 8.55 16.40
N SER A 42 -7.35 7.22 16.26
CA SER A 42 -7.32 6.30 17.40
C SER A 42 -5.92 5.78 17.68
N SER A 43 -5.17 5.40 16.64
CA SER A 43 -3.83 4.84 16.80
C SER A 43 -3.00 4.93 15.52
N ILE A 44 -1.70 5.13 15.72
CA ILE A 44 -0.71 5.15 14.64
C ILE A 44 -0.69 3.85 13.82
N TYR A 45 -1.07 2.72 14.44
CA TYR A 45 -1.14 1.41 13.78
C TYR A 45 -2.30 1.30 12.79
N PHE A 46 -3.33 2.16 12.88
CA PHE A 46 -4.36 2.28 11.85
C PHE A 46 -4.04 3.42 10.89
N ALA A 47 -3.57 4.56 11.42
CA ALA A 47 -3.34 5.76 10.64
C ALA A 47 -2.27 5.57 9.56
N LEU A 48 -1.09 5.03 9.92
CA LEU A 48 0.00 4.90 8.95
C LEU A 48 -0.33 3.90 7.84
N PRO A 49 -0.80 2.67 8.10
CA PRO A 49 -1.18 1.76 7.03
C PRO A 49 -2.29 2.31 6.13
N TRP A 50 -3.19 3.12 6.67
CA TRP A 50 -4.19 3.79 5.84
C TRP A 50 -3.54 4.84 4.91
N ILE A 51 -2.66 5.68 5.44
CA ILE A 51 -1.89 6.67 4.65
C ILE A 51 -1.00 5.98 3.60
N ALA A 52 -0.49 4.78 3.88
CA ALA A 52 0.32 4.00 2.93
C ALA A 52 -0.38 3.80 1.58
N ASN A 53 -1.72 3.65 1.58
CA ASN A 53 -2.49 3.53 0.35
C ASN A 53 -2.44 4.81 -0.49
N LEU A 54 -2.59 5.97 0.16
CA LEU A 54 -2.55 7.27 -0.50
C LEU A 54 -1.16 7.53 -1.09
N THR A 55 -0.11 7.25 -0.31
CA THR A 55 1.27 7.42 -0.78
C THR A 55 1.57 6.48 -1.95
N PHE A 56 1.09 5.24 -1.91
CA PHE A 56 1.30 4.27 -2.98
C PHE A 56 0.59 4.70 -4.26
N LEU A 57 -0.71 5.00 -4.19
CA LEU A 57 -1.50 5.43 -5.35
C LEU A 57 -0.94 6.72 -5.94
N THR A 58 -0.55 7.68 -5.09
CA THR A 58 0.11 8.92 -5.55
C THR A 58 1.42 8.61 -6.28
N SER A 59 2.25 7.71 -5.72
CA SER A 59 3.50 7.30 -6.37
C SER A 59 3.25 6.68 -7.75
N PHE A 60 2.18 5.89 -7.89
CA PHE A 60 1.83 5.19 -9.11
C PHE A 60 1.40 6.15 -10.23
N TYR A 61 0.48 7.06 -9.92
CA TYR A 61 -0.07 8.02 -10.89
C TYR A 61 0.82 9.24 -11.15
N LEU A 62 1.88 9.46 -10.37
CA LEU A 62 2.83 10.54 -10.62
C LEU A 62 3.55 10.36 -11.97
N PRO A 63 3.74 11.45 -12.75
CA PRO A 63 4.53 11.43 -13.98
C PRO A 63 5.99 10.99 -13.77
N GLN A 64 6.59 10.39 -14.80
CA GLN A 64 7.96 9.84 -14.74
C GLN A 64 9.06 10.88 -14.44
N HIS A 65 8.85 12.16 -14.80
CA HIS A 65 9.84 13.20 -14.51
C HIS A 65 10.01 13.48 -13.01
N PHE A 66 9.05 13.06 -12.16
CA PHE A 66 9.14 13.11 -10.70
C PHE A 66 9.70 11.82 -10.08
N PHE A 67 10.61 11.11 -10.76
CA PHE A 67 11.10 9.80 -10.33
C PHE A 67 11.60 9.76 -8.87
N LYS A 68 12.32 10.80 -8.41
CA LYS A 68 12.81 10.87 -7.01
C LYS A 68 11.65 10.87 -6.02
N LEU A 69 10.59 11.61 -6.31
CA LEU A 69 9.38 11.68 -5.48
C LEU A 69 8.60 10.35 -5.55
N LYS A 70 8.52 9.70 -6.71
CA LYS A 70 7.90 8.38 -6.86
C LYS A 70 8.58 7.35 -5.96
N ILE A 71 9.92 7.30 -5.97
CA ILE A 71 10.71 6.41 -5.11
C ILE A 71 10.47 6.72 -3.63
N ALA A 72 10.52 8.01 -3.24
CA ALA A 72 10.31 8.42 -1.86
C ALA A 72 8.92 8.06 -1.34
N LEU A 73 7.86 8.32 -2.11
CA LEU A 73 6.48 7.96 -1.75
C LEU A 73 6.27 6.45 -1.68
N CYS A 74 6.87 5.69 -2.60
CA CYS A 74 6.78 4.24 -2.58
C CYS A 74 7.49 3.66 -1.36
N LEU A 75 8.67 4.17 -1.01
CA LEU A 75 9.39 3.80 0.22
C LEU A 75 8.56 4.12 1.47
N LEU A 76 7.96 5.32 1.50
CA LEU A 76 7.09 5.73 2.60
C LEU A 76 5.88 4.79 2.76
N SER A 77 5.30 4.36 1.64
CA SER A 77 4.20 3.39 1.61
C SER A 77 4.59 2.05 2.25
N ILE A 78 5.80 1.56 1.96
CA ILE A 78 6.32 0.33 2.56
C ILE A 78 6.51 0.50 4.07
N VAL A 79 7.18 1.59 4.49
CA VAL A 79 7.44 1.88 5.90
C VAL A 79 6.12 1.98 6.68
N PHE A 80 5.15 2.72 6.15
CA PHE A 80 3.84 2.88 6.74
C PHE A 80 3.03 1.57 6.74
N GLY A 81 3.15 0.77 5.69
CA GLY A 81 2.49 -0.52 5.60
C GLY A 81 2.92 -1.50 6.69
N PHE A 82 4.20 -1.48 7.09
CA PHE A 82 4.68 -2.33 8.18
C PHE A 82 4.00 -2.09 9.52
N PHE A 83 3.44 -0.90 9.76
CA PHE A 83 2.69 -0.64 11.00
C PHE A 83 1.44 -1.50 11.14
N ALA A 84 0.90 -2.05 10.04
CA ALA A 84 -0.24 -2.95 10.09
C ALA A 84 0.04 -4.25 10.87
N LEU A 85 1.32 -4.66 10.98
CA LEU A 85 1.73 -5.79 11.82
C LEU A 85 1.40 -5.59 13.31
N GLY A 86 1.31 -4.33 13.74
CA GLY A 86 0.96 -3.93 15.09
C GLY A 86 -0.54 -4.01 15.39
N ILE A 87 -1.40 -4.19 14.39
CA ILE A 87 -2.85 -4.34 14.59
C ILE A 87 -3.11 -5.73 15.18
N LYS A 88 -3.53 -5.75 16.45
CA LYS A 88 -3.90 -6.97 17.17
C LYS A 88 -5.39 -7.12 17.41
N LYS A 89 -6.12 -6.01 17.31
CA LYS A 89 -7.56 -5.97 17.56
C LYS A 89 -8.23 -5.06 16.57
N ILE A 90 -9.40 -5.44 16.08
CA ILE A 90 -10.25 -4.60 15.24
C ILE A 90 -11.65 -4.50 15.84
N PRO A 91 -12.31 -3.33 15.76
CA PRO A 91 -13.67 -3.18 16.23
C PRO A 91 -14.62 -3.96 15.30
N ILE A 92 -15.55 -4.71 15.89
CA ILE A 92 -16.55 -5.51 15.16
C ILE A 92 -17.90 -4.81 15.14
N ASP A 93 -18.22 -4.09 16.22
CA ASP A 93 -19.50 -3.42 16.42
C ASP A 93 -19.35 -2.09 17.17
N GLU A 94 -20.39 -1.27 17.10
CA GLU A 94 -20.51 -0.01 17.85
C GLU A 94 -20.75 -0.24 19.36
N GLY A 95 -20.97 -1.48 19.78
CA GLY A 95 -21.11 -1.89 21.17
C GLY A 95 -19.77 -2.06 21.90
N GLY A 96 -18.65 -1.87 21.21
CA GLY A 96 -17.31 -1.99 21.76
C GLY A 96 -16.72 -3.40 21.69
N GLY A 97 -17.29 -4.29 20.89
CA GLY A 97 -16.74 -5.60 20.59
C GLY A 97 -15.46 -5.51 19.75
N TYR A 98 -14.47 -6.35 20.08
CA TYR A 98 -13.20 -6.44 19.35
C TYR A 98 -12.86 -7.88 18.97
N ASP A 99 -12.46 -8.08 17.72
CA ASP A 99 -11.89 -9.33 17.25
C ASP A 99 -10.38 -9.27 17.46
N GLU A 100 -9.80 -10.36 17.99
CA GLU A 100 -8.36 -10.54 18.00
C GLU A 100 -7.89 -10.99 16.61
N VAL A 101 -6.93 -10.25 16.07
CA VAL A 101 -6.49 -10.44 14.69
C VAL A 101 -4.98 -10.46 14.54
N SER A 102 -4.53 -11.06 13.44
CA SER A 102 -3.17 -10.95 12.93
C SER A 102 -3.20 -10.72 11.43
N VAL A 103 -2.11 -10.24 10.83
CA VAL A 103 -2.07 -9.97 9.39
C VAL A 103 -2.29 -11.25 8.56
N GLY A 104 -3.19 -11.16 7.60
CA GLY A 104 -3.61 -12.24 6.71
C GLY A 104 -2.91 -12.22 5.36
N ILE A 105 -3.35 -13.12 4.47
CA ILE A 105 -2.82 -13.23 3.11
C ILE A 105 -3.04 -11.96 2.28
N GLY A 106 -4.15 -11.24 2.49
CA GLY A 106 -4.41 -9.97 1.83
C GLY A 106 -3.34 -8.93 2.14
N TYR A 107 -2.84 -8.88 3.39
CA TYR A 107 -1.76 -7.97 3.78
C TYR A 107 -0.46 -8.30 3.04
N ILE A 108 -0.15 -9.59 2.87
CA ILE A 108 1.04 -10.03 2.13
C ILE A 108 0.95 -9.57 0.67
N ILE A 109 -0.20 -9.77 0.01
CA ILE A 109 -0.42 -9.33 -1.38
C ILE A 109 -0.33 -7.80 -1.47
N TRP A 110 -0.92 -7.09 -0.51
CA TRP A 110 -0.88 -5.63 -0.41
C TRP A 110 0.55 -5.10 -0.30
N MET A 111 1.34 -5.59 0.65
CA MET A 111 2.75 -5.22 0.80
C MET A 111 3.59 -5.58 -0.42
N THR A 112 3.32 -6.73 -1.03
CA THR A 112 4.01 -7.17 -2.25
C THR A 112 3.81 -6.17 -3.39
N SER A 113 2.62 -5.57 -3.50
CA SER A 113 2.35 -4.53 -4.50
C SER A 113 3.29 -3.33 -4.36
N PHE A 114 3.54 -2.87 -3.14
CA PHE A 114 4.41 -1.73 -2.87
C PHE A 114 5.87 -2.07 -3.17
N ILE A 115 6.31 -3.27 -2.76
CA ILE A 115 7.68 -3.73 -2.96
C ILE A 115 8.00 -3.88 -4.46
N ILE A 116 7.09 -4.49 -5.24
CA ILE A 116 7.29 -4.63 -6.69
C ILE A 116 7.33 -3.26 -7.37
N SER A 117 6.44 -2.33 -6.97
CA SER A 117 6.48 -0.96 -7.50
C SER A 117 7.81 -0.27 -7.20
N PHE A 118 8.34 -0.45 -5.99
CA PHE A 118 9.63 0.10 -5.58
C PHE A 118 10.78 -0.45 -6.44
N ILE A 119 10.80 -1.77 -6.65
CA ILE A 119 11.81 -2.44 -7.51
C ILE A 119 11.73 -1.89 -8.94
N PHE A 120 10.53 -1.72 -9.50
CA PHE A 120 10.36 -1.15 -10.85
C PHE A 120 10.85 0.28 -10.97
N TYR A 121 10.75 1.10 -9.91
CA TYR A 121 11.30 2.45 -9.93
C TYR A 121 12.83 2.50 -9.79
N LEU A 122 13.45 1.46 -9.21
CA LEU A 122 14.90 1.38 -9.07
C LEU A 122 15.61 0.88 -10.34
N ILE A 123 14.92 0.09 -11.17
CA ILE A 123 15.48 -0.39 -12.43
C ILE A 123 15.48 0.79 -13.42
N PRO A 124 16.64 1.28 -13.89
CA PRO A 124 16.68 2.34 -14.88
C PRO A 124 15.99 1.85 -16.16
N GLY A 125 14.94 2.56 -16.58
CA GLY A 125 14.31 2.30 -17.87
C GLY A 125 15.31 2.54 -19.01
N PRO A 126 15.10 1.91 -20.19
CA PRO A 126 16.03 1.99 -21.34
C PRO A 126 16.33 3.42 -21.83
N ASN A 127 15.57 4.43 -21.41
CA ASN A 127 15.71 5.83 -21.85
C ASN A 127 16.57 6.72 -20.94
N PHE A 128 17.26 6.18 -19.92
CA PHE A 128 18.15 7.00 -19.08
C PHE A 128 19.47 7.40 -19.78
N LYS A 129 19.72 6.92 -21.01
CA LYS A 129 21.01 7.10 -21.72
C LYS A 129 21.07 8.25 -22.73
N THR A 130 20.00 8.97 -23.05
CA THR A 130 20.03 9.89 -24.21
C THR A 130 20.27 11.37 -23.93
N ASN A 131 20.35 11.82 -22.66
CA ASN A 131 20.45 13.27 -22.36
C ASN A 131 21.78 13.72 -21.71
N ILE A 132 22.89 13.02 -21.97
CA ILE A 132 24.23 13.45 -21.50
C ILE A 132 25.14 13.87 -22.68
N THR A 133 24.63 13.84 -23.92
CA THR A 133 25.38 14.30 -25.10
C THR A 133 24.49 15.11 -26.03
N SER A 134 24.30 16.39 -25.72
CA SER A 134 23.93 17.43 -26.70
C SER A 134 24.38 18.78 -26.18
#